data_AF-A0AAE9Z6M8-F1
#
_entry.id   AF-A0AAE9Z6M8-F1
#
_cell.length_a   1.000
_cell.length_b   1.000
_cell.length_c   1.000
_cell.angle_alpha   90.00
_cell.angle_beta   90.00
_cell.angle_gamma   90.00
#
_symmetry.space_group_name_H-M   'P 1'
#
loop_
_entity.id
_entity.type
_entity.pdbx_description
1 polymer ?
#
loop_
_entity_poly.entity_id
_entity_poly.type
_entity_poly.pdbx_seq_one_letter_code
_entity_poly.pdbx_strand_id
1 'polypeptide(L)'
;MKLATLKNNTRDGQLVVVSRNLEQAVVVSDIAPTLQAALDNWAQTEPKLNEVYKALNEGKADNAIAFEQQSCESPLPRAYQWADGSAYVNHVELVRKARNAEMPATFWTDPLMYQGGSDAFIGPYDDIPVASEEYGIDFESEVAVITDDVPMGASPETAAGHIKLLMLVNDVSLRNLIPGELAKGFGFFGSKPSSAFSPVAVTPDELGDAWDGSKLYLPLITHLNKELFGQPNCGVDMTFDFPTIVAHAAKTRPLSAGCIVGSGTISNYDRSAGSSCLAEKRMLEIIADGKPSTSFMKFGDRVRIEMLDSKGDSIFGAIDQQVVEYKA
;
A
#
# COMPACT_ATOMS: atom_id res chain seq x y z
N MET A 1 4.62 -15.79 6.97
CA MET A 1 3.24 -15.89 7.52
C MET A 1 2.35 -14.76 7.00
N LYS A 2 1.03 -14.95 7.09
CA LYS A 2 0.00 -14.00 6.63
C LYS A 2 -0.86 -13.55 7.82
N LEU A 3 -1.04 -12.24 7.99
CA LEU A 3 -1.83 -11.62 9.07
C LEU A 3 -2.92 -10.71 8.51
N ALA A 4 -4.09 -10.70 9.13
CA ALA A 4 -5.18 -9.79 8.79
C ALA A 4 -5.84 -9.25 10.06
N THR A 5 -6.64 -8.20 9.88
CA THR A 5 -7.49 -7.64 10.94
C THR A 5 -8.95 -7.74 10.51
N LEU A 6 -9.75 -8.48 11.26
CA LEU A 6 -11.19 -8.59 11.02
C LEU A 6 -11.97 -7.48 11.71
N LYS A 7 -13.05 -7.04 11.08
CA LYS A 7 -14.03 -6.12 11.67
C LYS A 7 -14.70 -6.77 12.88
N ASN A 8 -14.67 -6.09 14.03
CA ASN A 8 -15.30 -6.58 15.27
C ASN A 8 -16.04 -5.48 16.07
N ASN A 9 -16.33 -4.33 15.45
CA ASN A 9 -16.91 -3.14 16.08
C ASN A 9 -16.00 -2.42 17.11
N THR A 10 -14.71 -2.77 17.17
CA THR A 10 -13.70 -1.98 17.89
C THR A 10 -12.85 -1.18 16.91
N ARG A 11 -12.11 -0.18 17.41
CA ARG A 11 -11.33 0.74 16.55
C ARG A 11 -10.11 0.10 15.89
N ASP A 12 -9.58 -0.98 16.46
CA ASP A 12 -8.37 -1.67 16.00
C ASP A 12 -8.66 -3.07 15.43
N GLY A 13 -9.94 -3.43 15.35
CA GLY A 13 -10.39 -4.73 14.85
C GLY A 13 -9.95 -5.91 15.71
N GLN A 14 -9.84 -7.08 15.08
CA GLN A 14 -9.42 -8.34 15.67
C GLN A 14 -8.29 -8.96 14.84
N LEU A 15 -7.12 -9.17 15.44
CA LEU A 15 -6.01 -9.85 14.75
C LEU A 15 -6.35 -11.32 14.49
N VAL A 16 -6.05 -11.77 13.27
CA VAL A 16 -6.08 -13.17 12.86
C VAL A 16 -4.82 -13.57 12.09
N VAL A 17 -4.42 -14.84 12.23
CA VAL A 17 -3.45 -15.49 11.34
C VAL A 17 -4.21 -16.15 10.20
N VAL A 18 -3.79 -15.93 8.95
CA VAL A 18 -4.49 -16.39 7.74
C VAL A 18 -3.70 -17.50 7.07
N SER A 19 -4.38 -18.50 6.49
CA SER A 19 -3.75 -19.58 5.73
C SER A 19 -3.12 -19.06 4.44
N ARG A 20 -2.13 -19.79 3.90
CA ARG A 20 -1.41 -19.40 2.68
C ARG A 20 -2.34 -19.20 1.49
N ASN A 21 -3.36 -20.04 1.35
CA ASN A 21 -4.35 -19.98 0.28
C ASN A 21 -5.48 -18.97 0.53
N LEU A 22 -5.45 -18.21 1.64
CA LEU A 22 -6.46 -17.20 1.99
C LEU A 22 -7.88 -17.75 2.18
N GLU A 23 -8.03 -19.01 2.59
CA GLU A 23 -9.35 -19.64 2.80
C GLU A 23 -9.73 -19.76 4.27
N GLN A 24 -8.74 -19.81 5.17
CA GLN A 24 -8.95 -20.03 6.59
C GLN A 24 -8.17 -19.02 7.42
N ALA A 25 -8.67 -18.76 8.63
CA ALA A 25 -7.99 -17.92 9.59
C ALA A 25 -8.17 -18.46 11.01
N VAL A 26 -7.30 -18.02 11.93
CA VAL A 26 -7.38 -18.31 13.36
C VAL A 26 -7.30 -17.01 14.13
N VAL A 27 -8.26 -16.78 15.03
CA VAL A 27 -8.22 -15.65 15.98
C VAL A 27 -7.15 -15.92 17.04
N VAL A 28 -6.28 -14.94 17.28
CA VAL A 28 -5.08 -15.10 18.11
C VAL A 28 -5.04 -14.15 19.31
N SER A 29 -6.21 -13.83 19.88
CA SER A 29 -6.34 -12.88 21.01
C SER A 29 -5.51 -13.25 22.25
N ASP A 30 -5.21 -14.54 22.45
CA ASP A 30 -4.35 -15.03 23.54
C ASP A 30 -2.86 -14.69 23.30
N ILE A 31 -2.46 -14.42 22.05
CA ILE A 31 -1.12 -13.94 21.69
C ILE A 31 -1.12 -12.40 21.65
N ALA A 32 -2.03 -11.82 20.86
CA ALA A 32 -2.24 -10.38 20.76
C ALA A 32 -3.66 -10.10 20.25
N PRO A 33 -4.39 -9.15 20.86
CA PRO A 33 -5.76 -8.82 20.44
C PRO A 33 -5.82 -8.07 19.09
N THR A 34 -4.77 -7.33 18.75
CA THR A 34 -4.70 -6.45 17.56
C THR A 34 -3.32 -6.56 16.89
N LEU A 35 -3.23 -6.19 15.61
CA LEU A 35 -1.94 -6.20 14.90
C LEU A 35 -0.95 -5.21 15.53
N GLN A 36 -1.42 -4.03 15.96
CA GLN A 36 -0.57 -3.07 16.67
C GLN A 36 0.01 -3.66 17.96
N ALA A 37 -0.80 -4.34 18.77
CA ALA A 37 -0.32 -4.96 20.01
C ALA A 37 0.73 -6.06 19.76
N ALA A 38 0.61 -6.78 18.64
CA ALA A 38 1.63 -7.72 18.19
C ALA A 38 2.91 -6.98 17.78
N LEU A 39 2.82 -5.91 16.97
CA LEU A 39 3.98 -5.13 16.52
C LEU A 39 4.73 -4.46 17.69
N ASP A 40 4.00 -3.95 18.69
CA ASP A 40 4.57 -3.38 19.92
C ASP A 40 5.44 -4.38 20.71
N ASN A 41 5.22 -5.70 20.50
CA ASN A 41 5.91 -6.78 21.19
C ASN A 41 6.41 -7.85 20.21
N TRP A 42 6.83 -7.42 19.00
CA TRP A 42 7.01 -8.32 17.86
C TRP A 42 7.97 -9.48 18.14
N ALA A 43 9.07 -9.22 18.86
CA ALA A 43 10.05 -10.24 19.22
C ALA A 43 9.46 -11.39 20.07
N GLN A 44 8.38 -11.13 20.82
CA GLN A 44 7.69 -12.15 21.62
C GLN A 44 6.47 -12.75 20.90
N THR A 45 5.78 -11.97 20.07
CA THR A 45 4.55 -12.43 19.40
C THR A 45 4.82 -13.15 18.09
N GLU A 46 5.81 -12.73 17.30
CA GLU A 46 6.10 -13.31 15.97
C GLU A 46 6.30 -14.83 16.02
N PRO A 47 7.13 -15.40 16.92
CA PRO A 47 7.34 -16.84 16.92
C PRO A 47 6.05 -17.62 17.20
N LYS A 48 5.19 -17.10 18.08
CA LYS A 48 3.90 -17.72 18.44
C LYS A 48 2.89 -17.62 17.30
N LEU A 49 2.82 -16.46 16.63
CA LEU A 49 1.97 -16.28 15.45
C LEU A 49 2.40 -17.22 14.32
N ASN A 50 3.72 -17.41 14.15
CA ASN A 50 4.27 -18.31 13.15
C ASN A 50 3.99 -19.79 13.46
N GLU A 51 3.96 -20.19 14.74
CA GLU A 51 3.51 -21.53 15.15
C GLU A 51 2.04 -21.76 14.76
N VAL A 52 1.16 -20.79 15.01
CA VAL A 52 -0.25 -20.85 14.57
C VAL A 52 -0.33 -20.92 13.04
N TYR A 53 0.46 -20.12 12.32
CA TYR A 53 0.48 -20.13 10.86
C TYR A 53 0.89 -21.50 10.29
N LYS A 54 1.93 -22.12 10.85
CA LYS A 54 2.36 -23.47 10.45
C LYS A 54 1.28 -24.51 10.74
N ALA A 55 0.71 -24.50 11.95
CA ALA A 55 -0.36 -25.43 12.32
C ALA A 55 -1.59 -25.27 11.42
N LEU A 56 -1.97 -24.03 11.08
CA LEU A 56 -3.10 -23.75 10.18
C LEU A 56 -2.86 -24.32 8.79
N ASN A 57 -1.68 -24.09 8.20
CA ASN A 57 -1.35 -24.61 6.87
C ASN A 57 -1.15 -26.13 6.82
N GLU A 58 -0.86 -26.77 7.96
CA GLU A 58 -0.82 -28.23 8.08
C GLU A 58 -2.20 -28.85 8.36
N GLY A 59 -3.26 -28.05 8.49
CA GLY A 59 -4.61 -28.52 8.84
C GLY A 59 -4.73 -29.01 10.29
N LYS A 60 -3.84 -28.54 11.17
CA LYS A 60 -3.74 -28.94 12.59
C LYS A 60 -4.17 -27.84 13.57
N ALA A 61 -4.53 -26.65 13.08
CA ALA A 61 -5.00 -25.59 13.95
C ALA A 61 -6.41 -25.88 14.45
N ASP A 62 -6.58 -25.81 15.76
CA ASP A 62 -7.90 -25.81 16.38
C ASP A 62 -8.60 -24.47 16.08
N ASN A 63 -9.94 -24.49 16.00
CA ASN A 63 -10.78 -23.29 15.84
C ASN A 63 -10.52 -22.45 14.57
N ALA A 64 -10.04 -23.09 13.49
CA ALA A 64 -9.98 -22.43 12.19
C ALA A 64 -11.37 -22.00 11.72
N ILE A 65 -11.50 -20.74 11.31
CA ILE A 65 -12.69 -20.16 10.71
C ILE A 65 -12.47 -19.93 9.21
N ALA A 66 -13.54 -19.83 8.44
CA ALA A 66 -13.45 -19.37 7.05
C ALA A 66 -12.92 -17.94 7.01
N PHE A 67 -12.00 -17.64 6.10
CA PHE A 67 -11.48 -16.29 5.89
C PHE A 67 -12.26 -15.59 4.78
N GLU A 68 -12.94 -14.51 5.14
CA GLU A 68 -13.70 -13.68 4.21
C GLU A 68 -13.05 -12.31 4.10
N GLN A 69 -12.49 -11.99 2.93
CA GLN A 69 -11.76 -10.73 2.72
C GLN A 69 -12.68 -9.50 2.89
N GLN A 70 -13.98 -9.64 2.63
CA GLN A 70 -14.98 -8.57 2.81
C GLN A 70 -15.18 -8.18 4.28
N SER A 71 -14.85 -9.10 5.19
CA SER A 71 -14.94 -8.89 6.64
C SER A 71 -13.65 -8.28 7.23
N CYS A 72 -12.67 -7.97 6.39
CA CYS A 72 -11.41 -7.36 6.82
C CYS A 72 -11.50 -5.83 6.91
N GLU A 73 -10.79 -5.28 7.88
CA GLU A 73 -10.28 -3.91 7.84
C GLU A 73 -8.97 -3.88 7.01
N SER A 74 -8.39 -2.70 6.81
CA SER A 74 -6.94 -2.61 6.55
C SER A 74 -6.15 -3.27 7.70
N PRO A 75 -4.97 -3.88 7.47
CA PRO A 75 -4.27 -4.67 8.51
C PRO A 75 -4.01 -3.88 9.80
N LEU A 76 -3.68 -2.59 9.67
CA LEU A 76 -3.83 -1.60 10.73
C LEU A 76 -5.00 -0.70 10.34
N PRO A 77 -6.19 -0.79 10.98
CA PRO A 77 -7.34 0.07 10.63
C PRO A 77 -7.07 1.55 10.89
N ARG A 78 -6.21 1.79 11.89
CA ARG A 78 -5.55 3.05 12.21
C ARG A 78 -4.10 2.74 12.60
N ALA A 79 -3.19 3.62 12.28
CA ALA A 79 -1.78 3.52 12.58
C ALA A 79 -1.26 4.83 13.17
N TYR A 80 -0.13 4.75 13.87
CA TYR A 80 0.53 5.95 14.40
C TYR A 80 1.25 6.77 13.33
N GLN A 81 1.58 6.17 12.18
CA GLN A 81 2.26 6.86 11.09
C GLN A 81 2.00 6.18 9.73
N TRP A 82 1.66 7.01 8.75
CA TRP A 82 1.69 6.71 7.32
C TRP A 82 2.63 7.71 6.64
N ALA A 83 3.75 7.24 6.10
CA ALA A 83 4.71 8.06 5.38
C ALA A 83 4.91 7.47 3.99
N ASP A 84 4.51 8.21 2.97
CA ASP A 84 4.47 7.68 1.62
C ASP A 84 5.54 8.31 0.73
N GLY A 85 6.27 7.46 0.04
CA GLY A 85 7.42 7.81 -0.78
C GLY A 85 7.05 8.18 -2.22
N SER A 86 8.05 8.46 -3.03
CA SER A 86 7.95 8.38 -4.49
C SER A 86 9.16 7.67 -5.04
N ALA A 87 9.24 6.36 -4.77
CA ALA A 87 10.37 5.50 -5.07
C ALA A 87 10.59 5.31 -6.58
N TYR A 88 9.53 5.41 -7.40
CA TYR A 88 9.60 5.28 -8.85
C TYR A 88 9.69 6.68 -9.47
N VAL A 89 10.91 7.20 -9.58
CA VAL A 89 11.15 8.58 -10.05
C VAL A 89 10.64 8.79 -11.49
N ASN A 90 10.50 7.73 -12.30
CA ASN A 90 9.81 7.81 -13.60
C ASN A 90 8.40 8.44 -13.48
N HIS A 91 7.64 8.13 -12.43
CA HIS A 91 6.31 8.71 -12.22
C HIS A 91 6.39 10.24 -12.09
N VAL A 92 7.33 10.72 -11.27
CA VAL A 92 7.55 12.16 -11.04
C VAL A 92 8.09 12.85 -12.28
N GLU A 93 8.95 12.16 -13.05
CA GLU A 93 9.46 12.66 -14.32
C GLU A 93 8.31 12.91 -15.32
N LEU A 94 7.33 12.00 -15.40
CA LEU A 94 6.15 12.16 -16.25
C LEU A 94 5.30 13.38 -15.84
N VAL A 95 5.13 13.62 -14.53
CA VAL A 95 4.42 14.81 -14.01
C VAL A 95 5.08 16.10 -14.51
N ARG A 96 6.42 16.13 -14.50
CA ARG A 96 7.20 17.29 -14.94
C ARG A 96 7.12 17.47 -16.45
N LYS A 97 7.32 16.40 -17.22
CA LYS A 97 7.23 16.40 -18.69
C LYS A 97 5.86 16.87 -19.18
N ALA A 98 4.77 16.36 -18.61
CA ALA A 98 3.40 16.76 -18.97
C ALA A 98 3.09 18.24 -18.66
N ARG A 99 3.93 18.92 -17.87
CA ARG A 99 3.83 20.35 -17.54
C ARG A 99 4.91 21.20 -18.21
N ASN A 100 5.69 20.64 -19.15
CA ASN A 100 6.85 21.28 -19.75
C ASN A 100 7.85 21.83 -18.71
N ALA A 101 8.02 21.13 -17.59
CA ALA A 101 8.93 21.50 -16.52
C ALA A 101 10.15 20.57 -16.49
N GLU A 102 11.33 21.13 -16.19
CA GLU A 102 12.53 20.33 -15.95
C GLU A 102 12.47 19.70 -14.55
N MET A 103 12.92 18.45 -14.43
CA MET A 103 13.02 17.76 -13.15
C MET A 103 14.40 18.03 -12.53
N PRO A 104 14.47 18.50 -11.27
CA PRO A 104 15.76 18.66 -10.60
C PRO A 104 16.53 17.34 -10.52
N ALA A 105 17.83 17.35 -10.83
CA ALA A 105 18.67 16.16 -10.78
C ALA A 105 18.69 15.49 -9.39
N THR A 106 18.45 16.26 -8.33
CA THR A 106 18.38 15.75 -6.95
C THR A 106 17.26 14.75 -6.74
N PHE A 107 16.21 14.71 -7.59
CA PHE A 107 15.11 13.76 -7.43
C PHE A 107 15.54 12.31 -7.67
N TRP A 108 16.69 12.10 -8.35
CA TRP A 108 17.28 10.78 -8.55
C TRP A 108 18.14 10.30 -7.38
N THR A 109 18.46 11.18 -6.42
CA THR A 109 19.39 10.88 -5.32
C THR A 109 18.85 11.23 -3.93
N ASP A 110 17.77 12.00 -3.85
CA ASP A 110 17.10 12.38 -2.61
C ASP A 110 15.63 11.95 -2.67
N PRO A 111 15.20 10.93 -1.89
CA PRO A 111 13.83 10.46 -1.91
C PRO A 111 12.82 11.57 -1.60
N LEU A 112 11.69 11.53 -2.30
CA LEU A 112 10.52 12.31 -1.93
C LEU A 112 9.67 11.50 -0.96
N MET A 113 9.13 12.17 0.04
CA MET A 113 8.22 11.58 1.01
C MET A 113 7.26 12.63 1.56
N TYR A 114 6.02 12.24 1.83
CA TYR A 114 5.05 13.08 2.53
C TYR A 114 4.43 12.34 3.71
N GLN A 115 3.90 13.10 4.68
CA GLN A 115 3.15 12.57 5.80
C GLN A 115 1.68 12.41 5.40
N GLY A 116 1.18 11.18 5.33
CA GLY A 116 -0.22 10.88 5.05
C GLY A 116 -1.08 10.76 6.32
N GLY A 117 -2.40 10.78 6.15
CA GLY A 117 -3.36 10.51 7.21
C GLY A 117 -3.39 9.03 7.56
N SER A 118 -3.40 8.68 8.85
CA SER A 118 -3.24 7.29 9.31
C SER A 118 -4.30 6.83 10.30
N ASP A 119 -5.29 7.65 10.62
CA ASP A 119 -6.24 7.41 11.72
C ASP A 119 -7.58 6.80 11.29
N ALA A 120 -7.83 6.68 9.98
CA ALA A 120 -9.11 6.23 9.44
C ALA A 120 -8.94 5.58 8.05
N PHE A 121 -8.16 4.50 7.94
CA PHE A 121 -8.03 3.79 6.66
C PHE A 121 -9.33 3.10 6.25
N ILE A 122 -9.52 2.97 4.94
CA ILE A 122 -10.67 2.27 4.36
C ILE A 122 -10.38 0.75 4.39
N GLY A 123 -11.37 -0.09 4.63
CA GLY A 123 -11.22 -1.53 4.48
C GLY A 123 -11.03 -1.93 3.00
N PRO A 124 -10.36 -3.06 2.70
CA PRO A 124 -10.03 -3.47 1.33
C PRO A 124 -11.24 -3.64 0.40
N TYR A 125 -12.42 -3.94 0.95
CA TYR A 125 -13.68 -4.11 0.22
C TYR A 125 -14.72 -3.04 0.57
N ASP A 126 -14.34 -2.03 1.36
CA ASP A 126 -15.21 -0.88 1.61
C ASP A 126 -15.12 0.11 0.46
N ASP A 127 -16.22 0.80 0.21
CA ASP A 127 -16.31 1.82 -0.82
C ASP A 127 -15.34 2.99 -0.56
N ILE A 128 -15.01 3.74 -1.62
CA ILE A 128 -14.24 4.99 -1.56
C ILE A 128 -15.25 6.15 -1.52
N PRO A 129 -15.58 6.71 -0.33
CA PRO A 129 -16.53 7.81 -0.22
C PRO A 129 -15.88 9.13 -0.65
N VAL A 130 -16.47 9.80 -1.65
CA VAL A 130 -16.01 11.13 -2.08
C VAL A 130 -17.20 12.07 -2.27
N ALA A 131 -17.05 13.33 -1.85
CA ALA A 131 -18.13 14.31 -1.92
C ALA A 131 -18.43 14.84 -3.34
N SER A 132 -17.46 14.78 -4.26
CA SER A 132 -17.63 15.27 -5.65
C SER A 132 -16.66 14.60 -6.61
N GLU A 133 -17.15 14.19 -7.77
CA GLU A 133 -16.32 13.69 -8.87
C GLU A 133 -15.44 14.78 -9.50
N GLU A 134 -15.78 16.07 -9.29
CA GLU A 134 -14.98 17.19 -9.79
C GLU A 134 -13.59 17.26 -9.15
N TYR A 135 -13.40 16.57 -8.03
CA TYR A 135 -12.11 16.48 -7.34
C TYR A 135 -11.08 15.63 -8.09
N GLY A 136 -11.48 14.91 -9.15
CA GLY A 136 -10.57 14.11 -9.97
C GLY A 136 -10.08 12.88 -9.23
N ILE A 137 -11.03 11.99 -8.91
CA ILE A 137 -10.82 10.79 -8.10
C ILE A 137 -9.91 9.81 -8.84
N ASP A 138 -8.84 9.38 -8.18
CA ASP A 138 -7.86 8.45 -8.75
C ASP A 138 -7.45 7.42 -7.71
N PHE A 139 -7.10 6.23 -8.18
CA PHE A 139 -6.41 5.23 -7.39
C PHE A 139 -4.90 5.40 -7.58
N GLU A 140 -4.13 4.97 -6.58
CA GLU A 140 -2.67 4.83 -6.69
C GLU A 140 -2.30 3.47 -6.15
N SER A 141 -1.93 2.56 -7.05
CA SER A 141 -1.59 1.19 -6.66
C SER A 141 -0.13 1.13 -6.27
N GLU A 142 0.14 0.70 -5.04
CA GLU A 142 1.49 0.65 -4.48
C GLU A 142 1.72 -0.54 -3.55
N VAL A 143 2.95 -0.66 -3.06
CA VAL A 143 3.36 -1.59 -2.00
C VAL A 143 3.80 -0.77 -0.79
N ALA A 144 3.44 -1.23 0.40
CA ALA A 144 3.87 -0.63 1.65
C ALA A 144 4.54 -1.66 2.56
N VAL A 145 5.46 -1.19 3.40
CA VAL A 145 6.09 -1.98 4.48
C VAL A 145 5.62 -1.47 5.84
N ILE A 146 5.54 -2.37 6.82
CA ILE A 146 5.35 -2.05 8.23
C ILE A 146 6.63 -2.38 8.99
N THR A 147 7.10 -1.44 9.81
CA THR A 147 8.31 -1.61 10.61
C THR A 147 8.01 -1.94 12.07
N ASP A 148 8.97 -2.56 12.76
CA ASP A 148 9.10 -2.38 14.21
C ASP A 148 9.76 -1.01 14.51
N ASP A 149 10.29 -0.81 15.71
CA ASP A 149 10.94 0.44 16.09
C ASP A 149 12.24 0.68 15.30
N VAL A 150 12.25 1.73 14.47
CA VAL A 150 13.43 2.18 13.72
C VAL A 150 14.09 3.33 14.49
N PRO A 151 15.38 3.23 14.86
CA PRO A 151 16.08 4.31 15.53
C PRO A 151 16.26 5.51 14.61
N MET A 152 16.22 6.71 15.18
CA MET A 152 16.55 7.94 14.45
C MET A 152 17.97 7.86 13.87
N GLY A 153 18.12 8.22 12.60
CA GLY A 153 19.39 8.18 11.89
C GLY A 153 19.82 6.77 11.46
N ALA A 154 18.90 5.79 11.43
CA ALA A 154 19.17 4.47 10.87
C ALA A 154 19.73 4.57 9.44
N SER A 155 20.76 3.78 9.14
CA SER A 155 21.21 3.58 7.76
C SER A 155 20.24 2.66 7.00
N PRO A 156 20.25 2.62 5.66
CA PRO A 156 19.46 1.66 4.89
C PRO A 156 19.70 0.21 5.36
N GLU A 157 20.94 -0.19 5.63
CA GLU A 157 21.25 -1.55 6.10
C GLU A 157 20.63 -1.84 7.47
N THR A 158 20.56 -0.84 8.33
CA THR A 158 19.88 -0.96 9.63
C THR A 158 18.36 -1.06 9.41
N ALA A 159 17.80 -0.15 8.60
CA ALA A 159 16.38 -0.09 8.27
C ALA A 159 15.85 -1.39 7.65
N ALA A 160 16.65 -2.09 6.84
CA ALA A 160 16.29 -3.38 6.26
C ALA A 160 15.87 -4.42 7.32
N GLY A 161 16.59 -4.47 8.46
CA GLY A 161 16.27 -5.39 9.56
C GLY A 161 14.99 -5.06 10.32
N HIS A 162 14.43 -3.87 10.11
CA HIS A 162 13.24 -3.37 10.79
C HIS A 162 11.93 -3.61 10.01
N ILE A 163 12.00 -4.01 8.73
CA ILE A 163 10.82 -4.35 7.93
C ILE A 163 10.23 -5.68 8.39
N LYS A 164 8.99 -5.68 8.89
CA LYS A 164 8.33 -6.89 9.43
C LYS A 164 7.23 -7.43 8.56
N LEU A 165 6.50 -6.54 7.89
CA LEU A 165 5.36 -6.93 7.05
C LEU A 165 5.36 -6.12 5.76
N LEU A 166 4.77 -6.69 4.72
CA LEU A 166 4.44 -6.04 3.46
C LEU A 166 2.94 -6.14 3.20
N MET A 167 2.38 -5.14 2.53
CA MET A 167 0.99 -5.12 2.09
C MET A 167 0.86 -4.27 0.82
N LEU A 168 -0.27 -4.40 0.11
CA LEU A 168 -0.61 -3.50 -1.00
C LEU A 168 -1.36 -2.29 -0.47
N VAL A 169 -1.31 -1.17 -1.19
CA VAL A 169 -2.07 0.04 -0.86
C VAL A 169 -2.72 0.64 -2.10
N ASN A 170 -3.91 1.19 -1.89
CA ASN A 170 -4.57 2.16 -2.76
C ASN A 170 -4.45 3.54 -2.10
N ASP A 171 -3.50 4.36 -2.55
CA ASP A 171 -3.32 5.73 -2.03
C ASP A 171 -4.25 6.73 -2.75
N VAL A 172 -5.54 6.62 -2.42
CA VAL A 172 -6.63 7.37 -3.05
C VAL A 172 -6.29 8.85 -3.15
N SER A 173 -6.49 9.41 -4.33
CA SER A 173 -6.03 10.76 -4.65
C SER A 173 -7.10 11.61 -5.34
N LEU A 174 -7.15 12.89 -4.96
CA LEU A 174 -8.06 13.88 -5.51
C LEU A 174 -7.28 14.87 -6.36
N ARG A 175 -7.00 14.46 -7.60
CA ARG A 175 -5.99 15.05 -8.49
C ARG A 175 -6.24 16.51 -8.84
N ASN A 176 -7.49 16.95 -8.89
CA ASN A 176 -7.81 18.34 -9.20
C ASN A 176 -7.59 19.27 -7.99
N LEU A 177 -7.53 18.73 -6.76
CA LEU A 177 -7.20 19.49 -5.55
C LEU A 177 -5.68 19.66 -5.35
N ILE A 178 -4.89 18.70 -5.85
CA ILE A 178 -3.42 18.66 -5.68
C ILE A 178 -2.72 19.98 -6.08
N PRO A 179 -2.94 20.56 -7.28
CA PRO A 179 -2.18 21.75 -7.69
C PRO A 179 -2.41 22.94 -6.76
N GLY A 180 -3.67 23.16 -6.35
CA GLY A 180 -4.02 24.25 -5.45
C GLY A 180 -3.52 24.03 -4.03
N GLU A 181 -3.45 22.80 -3.55
CA GLU A 181 -2.92 22.47 -2.22
C GLU A 181 -1.40 22.60 -2.16
N LEU A 182 -0.68 22.02 -3.13
CA LEU A 182 0.78 22.14 -3.22
C LEU A 182 1.23 23.59 -3.42
N ALA A 183 0.45 24.43 -4.12
CA ALA A 183 0.74 25.85 -4.27
C ALA A 183 0.73 26.62 -2.94
N LYS A 184 0.07 26.10 -1.88
CA LYS A 184 0.11 26.67 -0.52
C LYS A 184 1.42 26.37 0.20
N GLY A 185 2.20 25.39 -0.28
CA GLY A 185 3.52 25.04 0.27
C GLY A 185 3.50 24.14 1.51
N PHE A 186 2.36 23.51 1.83
CA PHE A 186 2.17 22.69 3.04
C PHE A 186 1.96 21.20 2.76
N GLY A 187 2.41 20.72 1.60
CA GLY A 187 2.26 19.31 1.21
C GLY A 187 0.81 18.95 0.88
N PHE A 188 0.46 17.68 1.06
CA PHE A 188 -0.87 17.14 0.82
C PHE A 188 -1.64 17.03 2.13
N PHE A 189 -2.94 17.27 2.08
CA PHE A 189 -3.86 17.01 3.19
C PHE A 189 -5.26 16.69 2.65
N GLY A 190 -5.97 17.69 2.11
CA GLY A 190 -7.29 17.50 1.54
C GLY A 190 -7.28 16.75 0.21
N SER A 191 -6.16 16.75 -0.53
CA SER A 191 -6.06 16.04 -1.80
C SER A 191 -5.68 14.56 -1.68
N LYS A 192 -5.32 14.09 -0.48
CA LYS A 192 -4.98 12.70 -0.15
C LYS A 192 -5.93 12.23 0.96
N PRO A 193 -7.17 11.81 0.61
CA PRO A 193 -8.12 11.23 1.58
C PRO A 193 -7.61 9.90 2.14
N SER A 194 -8.42 9.24 2.96
CA SER A 194 -8.09 7.92 3.52
C SER A 194 -7.69 6.91 2.44
N SER A 195 -6.49 6.35 2.57
CA SER A 195 -5.99 5.23 1.77
C SER A 195 -6.65 3.90 2.22
N ALA A 196 -6.50 2.86 1.41
CA ALA A 196 -6.92 1.49 1.73
C ALA A 196 -5.76 0.51 1.55
N PHE A 197 -5.65 -0.51 2.40
CA PHE A 197 -4.62 -1.55 2.28
C PHE A 197 -5.22 -2.92 1.98
N SER A 198 -4.38 -3.85 1.49
CA SER A 198 -4.80 -5.22 1.20
C SER A 198 -5.35 -5.96 2.42
N PRO A 199 -6.25 -6.95 2.24
CA PRO A 199 -6.80 -7.74 3.35
C PRO A 199 -5.76 -8.37 4.27
N VAL A 200 -4.61 -8.73 3.70
CA VAL A 200 -3.53 -9.38 4.40
C VAL A 200 -2.25 -8.56 4.29
N ALA A 201 -1.50 -8.50 5.39
CA ALA A 201 -0.08 -8.17 5.42
C ALA A 201 0.74 -9.46 5.61
N VAL A 202 1.87 -9.59 4.92
CA VAL A 202 2.70 -10.82 4.92
C VAL A 202 4.10 -10.52 5.43
N THR A 203 4.71 -11.48 6.12
CA THR A 203 6.14 -11.35 6.47
C THR A 203 7.03 -11.57 5.24
N PRO A 204 8.23 -10.97 5.19
CA PRO A 204 9.16 -11.12 4.06
C PRO A 204 9.40 -12.57 3.59
N ASP A 205 9.52 -13.53 4.51
CA ASP A 205 9.74 -14.94 4.18
C ASP A 205 8.59 -15.59 3.39
N GLU A 206 7.37 -15.04 3.50
CA GLU A 206 6.20 -15.53 2.76
C GLU A 206 6.33 -15.26 1.25
N LEU A 207 7.11 -14.25 0.86
CA LEU A 207 7.32 -13.83 -0.53
C LEU A 207 8.40 -14.66 -1.23
N GLY A 208 9.21 -15.42 -0.48
CA GLY A 208 10.31 -16.22 -1.04
C GLY A 208 11.24 -15.38 -1.91
N ASP A 209 11.59 -15.92 -3.08
CA ASP A 209 12.53 -15.27 -4.02
C ASP A 209 11.97 -13.99 -4.67
N ALA A 210 10.68 -13.69 -4.49
CA ALA A 210 10.10 -12.44 -4.99
C ALA A 210 10.56 -11.22 -4.17
N TRP A 211 11.03 -11.41 -2.93
CA TRP A 211 11.54 -10.34 -2.09
C TRP A 211 13.05 -10.49 -1.90
N ASP A 212 13.84 -9.54 -2.39
CA ASP A 212 15.31 -9.60 -2.32
C ASP A 212 15.90 -9.07 -1.00
N GLY A 213 15.03 -8.77 -0.01
CA GLY A 213 15.40 -8.04 1.21
C GLY A 213 15.13 -6.54 1.14
N SER A 214 14.90 -5.99 -0.05
CA SER A 214 14.80 -4.54 -0.28
C SER A 214 13.66 -4.14 -1.23
N LYS A 215 13.37 -4.96 -2.24
CA LYS A 215 12.33 -4.75 -3.26
C LYS A 215 11.53 -6.02 -3.53
N LEU A 216 10.29 -5.84 -3.99
CA LEU A 216 9.37 -6.91 -4.37
C LEU A 216 9.30 -7.04 -5.90
N TYR A 217 9.72 -8.16 -6.49
CA TYR A 217 9.82 -8.37 -7.94
C TYR A 217 8.62 -9.09 -8.54
N LEU A 218 7.43 -8.53 -8.36
CA LEU A 218 6.19 -9.06 -8.95
C LEU A 218 5.35 -7.95 -9.59
N PRO A 219 4.54 -8.28 -10.61
CA PRO A 219 3.54 -7.36 -11.16
C PRO A 219 2.48 -6.97 -10.11
N LEU A 220 2.15 -5.68 -10.03
CA LEU A 220 0.98 -5.19 -9.28
C LEU A 220 -0.20 -5.02 -10.22
N ILE A 221 -1.13 -5.99 -10.17
CA ILE A 221 -2.22 -6.10 -11.12
C ILE A 221 -3.36 -5.19 -10.68
N THR A 222 -3.74 -4.25 -11.55
CA THR A 222 -4.84 -3.32 -11.34
C THR A 222 -5.87 -3.46 -12.44
N HIS A 223 -7.11 -3.67 -12.05
CA HIS A 223 -8.27 -3.59 -12.94
C HIS A 223 -9.10 -2.37 -12.61
N LEU A 224 -9.53 -1.64 -13.63
CA LEU A 224 -10.53 -0.58 -13.53
C LEU A 224 -11.77 -1.03 -14.29
N ASN A 225 -12.91 -1.11 -13.61
CA ASN A 225 -14.18 -1.58 -14.20
C ASN A 225 -14.07 -2.94 -14.89
N LYS A 226 -13.33 -3.87 -14.26
CA LYS A 226 -13.03 -5.24 -14.73
C LYS A 226 -12.06 -5.32 -15.92
N GLU A 227 -11.67 -4.21 -16.50
CA GLU A 227 -10.66 -4.15 -17.55
C GLU A 227 -9.27 -4.04 -16.94
N LEU A 228 -8.31 -4.81 -17.44
CA LEU A 228 -6.91 -4.70 -17.03
C LEU A 228 -6.41 -3.29 -17.33
N PHE A 229 -6.03 -2.56 -16.29
CA PHE A 229 -5.52 -1.20 -16.40
C PHE A 229 -3.99 -1.17 -16.41
N GLY A 230 -3.36 -1.96 -15.54
CA GLY A 230 -1.92 -2.05 -15.46
C GLY A 230 -1.45 -3.23 -14.61
N GLN A 231 -0.22 -3.65 -14.87
CA GLN A 231 0.52 -4.68 -14.17
C GLN A 231 2.03 -4.38 -14.14
N PRO A 232 2.47 -3.14 -13.83
CA PRO A 232 3.89 -2.85 -13.74
C PRO A 232 4.53 -3.67 -12.62
N ASN A 233 5.79 -4.03 -12.81
CA ASN A 233 6.56 -4.81 -11.84
C ASN A 233 7.13 -3.90 -10.75
N CYS A 234 6.87 -4.22 -9.49
CA CYS A 234 7.32 -3.44 -8.34
C CYS A 234 8.86 -3.45 -8.15
N GLY A 235 9.59 -4.42 -8.71
CA GLY A 235 11.04 -4.47 -8.59
C GLY A 235 11.76 -3.65 -9.66
N VAL A 236 11.04 -3.27 -10.72
CA VAL A 236 11.57 -2.59 -11.91
C VAL A 236 11.43 -1.07 -11.75
N ASP A 237 12.46 -0.32 -12.11
CA ASP A 237 12.51 1.15 -12.07
C ASP A 237 12.25 1.81 -10.70
N MET A 238 12.16 1.01 -9.62
CA MET A 238 12.17 1.50 -8.25
C MET A 238 13.55 2.09 -7.95
N THR A 239 13.67 3.41 -7.98
CA THR A 239 14.93 4.16 -7.82
C THR A 239 15.44 4.06 -6.38
N PHE A 240 14.53 4.12 -5.41
CA PHE A 240 14.84 4.00 -3.98
C PHE A 240 14.14 2.76 -3.42
N ASP A 241 14.89 1.78 -2.93
CA ASP A 241 14.31 0.60 -2.27
C ASP A 241 13.68 0.92 -0.91
N PHE A 242 12.95 -0.04 -0.33
CA PHE A 242 12.30 0.14 0.97
C PHE A 242 13.28 0.49 2.11
N PRO A 243 14.43 -0.19 2.26
CA PRO A 243 15.42 0.21 3.26
C PRO A 243 15.87 1.68 3.12
N THR A 244 16.05 2.16 1.89
CA THR A 244 16.42 3.56 1.61
C THR A 244 15.33 4.54 2.04
N ILE A 245 14.06 4.29 1.68
CA ILE A 245 12.97 5.22 2.04
C ILE A 245 12.60 5.15 3.53
N VAL A 246 12.75 4.00 4.19
CA VAL A 246 12.61 3.87 5.64
C VAL A 246 13.72 4.65 6.35
N ALA A 247 14.98 4.53 5.91
CA ALA A 247 16.08 5.31 6.44
C ALA A 247 15.90 6.82 6.21
N HIS A 248 15.35 7.22 5.06
CA HIS A 248 14.98 8.60 4.78
C HIS A 248 13.95 9.12 5.80
N ALA A 249 12.88 8.38 6.05
CA ALA A 249 11.87 8.71 7.05
C ALA A 249 12.46 8.85 8.47
N ALA A 250 13.41 7.97 8.81
CA ALA A 250 14.05 7.93 10.12
C ALA A 250 15.19 8.97 10.29
N LYS A 251 15.53 9.76 9.27
CA LYS A 251 16.72 10.62 9.26
C LYS A 251 16.81 11.58 10.46
N THR A 252 15.67 12.13 10.89
CA THR A 252 15.59 13.14 11.97
C THR A 252 14.52 12.83 13.01
N ARG A 253 13.95 11.61 12.99
CA ARG A 253 13.00 11.11 13.99
C ARG A 253 13.09 9.58 14.08
N PRO A 254 12.77 8.96 15.22
CA PRO A 254 12.51 7.53 15.22
C PRO A 254 11.20 7.22 14.51
N LEU A 255 11.02 5.98 14.05
CA LEU A 255 9.74 5.45 13.60
C LEU A 255 9.31 4.40 14.63
N SER A 256 8.14 4.56 15.25
CA SER A 256 7.64 3.58 16.21
C SER A 256 7.11 2.34 15.51
N ALA A 257 7.09 1.20 16.21
CA ALA A 257 6.48 -0.03 15.73
C ALA A 257 5.06 0.21 15.18
N GLY A 258 4.75 -0.37 14.01
CA GLY A 258 3.52 -0.10 13.27
C GLY A 258 3.59 1.10 12.34
N CYS A 259 4.75 1.75 12.18
CA CYS A 259 4.96 2.73 11.12
C CYS A 259 4.80 2.09 9.75
N ILE A 260 3.95 2.68 8.91
CA ILE A 260 3.73 2.26 7.53
C ILE A 260 4.55 3.17 6.62
N VAL A 261 5.36 2.59 5.73
CA VAL A 261 6.12 3.30 4.70
C VAL A 261 5.74 2.82 3.31
N GLY A 262 5.24 3.71 2.48
CA GLY A 262 4.74 3.43 1.14
C GLY A 262 5.79 3.64 0.06
N SER A 263 5.71 2.87 -1.01
CA SER A 263 6.63 3.04 -2.14
C SER A 263 6.33 4.28 -2.98
N GLY A 264 5.10 4.82 -2.94
CA GLY A 264 4.55 5.62 -4.01
C GLY A 264 4.14 4.75 -5.21
N THR A 265 3.25 5.29 -6.04
CA THR A 265 2.73 4.67 -7.29
C THR A 265 3.81 3.91 -8.06
N ILE A 266 3.57 2.61 -8.31
CA ILE A 266 4.47 1.76 -9.11
C ILE A 266 4.48 2.25 -10.56
N SER A 267 5.67 2.50 -11.11
CA SER A 267 5.82 3.06 -12.45
C SER A 267 7.04 2.49 -13.15
N ASN A 268 6.84 1.89 -14.33
CA ASN A 268 7.92 1.33 -15.15
C ASN A 268 8.02 2.05 -16.49
N TYR A 269 9.22 2.16 -17.07
CA TYR A 269 9.42 2.73 -18.40
C TYR A 269 8.72 1.93 -19.51
N ASP A 270 8.61 0.61 -19.35
CA ASP A 270 7.84 -0.23 -20.25
C ASP A 270 6.34 0.08 -20.13
N ARG A 271 5.82 0.79 -21.14
CA ARG A 271 4.41 1.20 -21.19
C ARG A 271 3.46 0.06 -21.57
N SER A 272 3.98 -1.07 -22.05
CA SER A 272 3.14 -2.23 -22.40
C SER A 272 2.53 -2.91 -21.17
N ALA A 273 3.12 -2.69 -19.99
CA ALA A 273 2.58 -3.13 -18.71
C ALA A 273 1.45 -2.25 -18.17
N GLY A 274 1.10 -1.14 -18.83
CA GLY A 274 0.10 -0.18 -18.34
C GLY A 274 0.63 0.73 -17.24
N SER A 275 -0.26 1.23 -16.38
CA SER A 275 0.05 2.21 -15.32
C SER A 275 -0.60 1.81 -13.99
N SER A 276 -0.13 2.38 -12.88
CA SER A 276 -0.71 2.15 -11.54
C SER A 276 -1.65 3.26 -11.05
N CYS A 277 -1.89 4.30 -11.88
CA CYS A 277 -2.88 5.35 -11.63
C CYS A 277 -3.36 5.99 -12.95
N LEU A 278 -4.54 6.64 -12.92
CA LEU A 278 -5.09 7.37 -14.07
C LEU A 278 -4.30 8.63 -14.37
N ALA A 279 -3.73 9.28 -13.36
CA ALA A 279 -2.88 10.46 -13.54
C ALA A 279 -1.71 10.16 -14.50
N GLU A 280 -1.03 9.02 -14.33
CA GLU A 280 0.10 8.65 -15.20
C GLU A 280 -0.34 8.42 -16.65
N LYS A 281 -1.42 7.65 -16.85
CA LYS A 281 -1.99 7.45 -18.19
C LYS A 281 -2.35 8.79 -18.85
N ARG A 282 -2.97 9.70 -18.11
CA ARG A 282 -3.30 11.06 -18.58
C ARG A 282 -2.06 11.90 -18.89
N MET A 283 -0.97 11.76 -18.13
CA MET A 283 0.30 12.43 -18.43
C MET A 283 0.92 11.92 -19.74
N LEU A 284 0.88 10.61 -19.97
CA LEU A 284 1.34 10.02 -21.23
C LEU A 284 0.52 10.52 -22.43
N GLU A 285 -0.79 10.62 -22.28
CA GLU A 285 -1.68 11.20 -23.30
C GLU A 285 -1.38 12.68 -23.56
N ILE A 286 -1.10 13.47 -22.51
CA ILE A 286 -0.69 14.88 -22.68
C ILE A 286 0.62 14.99 -23.44
N ILE A 287 1.60 14.13 -23.14
CA ILE A 287 2.91 14.14 -23.81
C ILE A 287 2.76 13.73 -25.29
N ALA A 288 1.90 12.75 -25.59
CA ALA A 288 1.70 12.25 -26.95
C ALA A 288 0.79 13.16 -27.80
N ASP A 289 -0.34 13.58 -27.24
CA ASP A 289 -1.46 14.18 -27.97
C ASP A 289 -1.77 15.63 -27.55
N GLY A 290 -1.03 16.17 -26.57
CA GLY A 290 -1.19 17.54 -26.06
C GLY A 290 -2.36 17.72 -25.09
N LYS A 291 -3.16 16.68 -24.82
CA LYS A 291 -4.30 16.71 -23.88
C LYS A 291 -4.62 15.31 -23.34
N PRO A 292 -5.20 15.21 -22.14
CA PRO A 292 -5.70 13.93 -21.65
C PRO A 292 -7.03 13.57 -22.32
N SER A 293 -7.24 12.28 -22.59
CA SER A 293 -8.49 11.70 -23.09
C SER A 293 -9.17 10.80 -22.06
N THR A 294 -8.39 10.09 -21.24
CA THR A 294 -8.89 9.25 -20.15
C THR A 294 -9.44 10.12 -19.03
N SER A 295 -10.68 9.90 -18.59
CA SER A 295 -11.24 10.58 -17.41
C SER A 295 -10.68 10.03 -16.09
N PHE A 296 -10.79 10.82 -15.03
CA PHE A 296 -10.66 10.30 -13.66
C PHE A 296 -11.88 9.43 -13.29
N MET A 297 -11.80 8.71 -12.17
CA MET A 297 -12.89 7.86 -11.70
C MET A 297 -14.15 8.67 -11.38
N LYS A 298 -15.28 7.98 -11.52
CA LYS A 298 -16.65 8.46 -11.33
C LYS A 298 -17.37 7.60 -10.31
N PHE A 299 -18.48 8.11 -9.79
CA PHE A 299 -19.33 7.31 -8.90
C PHE A 299 -19.81 6.06 -9.64
N GLY A 300 -19.64 4.90 -9.00
CA GLY A 300 -19.90 3.59 -9.57
C GLY A 300 -18.69 2.90 -10.19
N ASP A 301 -17.60 3.62 -10.50
CA ASP A 301 -16.35 2.99 -10.95
C ASP A 301 -15.78 2.10 -9.85
N ARG A 302 -15.16 0.99 -10.26
CA ARG A 302 -14.60 0.00 -9.35
C ARG A 302 -13.14 -0.28 -9.68
N VAL A 303 -12.27 -0.17 -8.68
CA VAL A 303 -10.85 -0.50 -8.80
C VAL A 303 -10.55 -1.78 -8.02
N ARG A 304 -9.83 -2.70 -8.65
CA ARG A 304 -9.32 -3.93 -8.03
C ARG A 304 -7.81 -3.98 -8.14
N ILE A 305 -7.10 -4.10 -7.02
CA ILE A 305 -5.63 -4.16 -6.94
C ILE A 305 -5.24 -5.45 -6.23
N GLU A 306 -4.42 -6.27 -6.87
CA GLU A 306 -3.93 -7.53 -6.32
C GLU A 306 -2.54 -7.90 -6.84
N MET A 307 -1.92 -8.87 -6.18
CA MET A 307 -0.66 -9.44 -6.61
C MET A 307 -0.74 -10.96 -6.48
N LEU A 308 -0.30 -11.63 -7.55
CA LEU A 308 -0.27 -13.07 -7.66
C LEU A 308 1.18 -13.56 -7.57
N ASP A 309 1.36 -14.76 -7.01
CA ASP A 309 2.65 -15.44 -7.05
C ASP A 309 2.91 -16.08 -8.42
N SER A 310 4.04 -16.77 -8.56
CA SER A 310 4.43 -17.43 -9.81
C SER A 310 3.51 -18.59 -10.23
N LYS A 311 2.61 -19.04 -9.36
CA LYS A 311 1.60 -20.07 -9.64
C LYS A 311 0.23 -19.47 -9.96
N GLY A 312 0.08 -18.15 -9.81
CA GLY A 312 -1.18 -17.44 -10.00
C GLY A 312 -2.04 -17.36 -8.74
N ASP A 313 -1.52 -17.74 -7.57
CA ASP A 313 -2.24 -17.67 -6.30
C ASP A 313 -2.11 -16.26 -5.69
N SER A 314 -3.19 -15.73 -5.11
CA SER A 314 -3.18 -14.40 -4.49
C SER A 314 -2.32 -14.37 -3.22
N ILE A 315 -1.40 -13.41 -3.15
CA ILE A 315 -0.49 -13.26 -2.01
C ILE A 315 -1.18 -12.51 -0.87
N PHE A 316 -1.73 -11.33 -1.16
CA PHE A 316 -2.24 -10.38 -0.16
C PHE A 316 -3.78 -10.36 -0.06
N GLY A 317 -4.46 -11.14 -0.89
CA GLY A 317 -5.86 -10.87 -1.24
C GLY A 317 -5.93 -9.71 -2.23
N ALA A 318 -7.11 -9.09 -2.34
CA ALA A 318 -7.31 -7.94 -3.21
C ALA A 318 -7.95 -6.77 -2.47
N ILE A 319 -7.52 -5.56 -2.82
CA ILE A 319 -8.29 -4.34 -2.61
C ILE A 319 -9.31 -4.30 -3.75
N ASP A 320 -10.59 -4.13 -3.47
CA ASP A 320 -11.65 -4.21 -4.48
C ASP A 320 -12.83 -3.28 -4.14
N GLN A 321 -12.68 -2.01 -4.49
CA GLN A 321 -13.47 -0.90 -3.97
C GLN A 321 -14.25 -0.19 -5.05
N GLN A 322 -15.47 0.24 -4.73
CA GLN A 322 -16.29 1.08 -5.60
C GLN A 322 -16.25 2.54 -5.11
N VAL A 323 -16.18 3.49 -6.04
CA VAL A 323 -16.28 4.92 -5.71
C VAL A 323 -17.75 5.28 -5.50
N VAL A 324 -18.07 5.91 -4.36
CA VAL A 324 -19.45 6.29 -4.00
C VAL A 324 -19.56 7.75 -3.59
N GLU A 325 -20.75 8.32 -3.77
CA GLU A 325 -21.05 9.68 -3.32
C GLU A 325 -21.17 9.72 -1.80
N TYR A 326 -20.32 10.49 -1.14
CA TYR A 326 -20.46 10.77 0.28
C TYR A 326 -21.58 11.78 0.53
N LYS A 327 -22.58 11.41 1.34
CA LYS A 327 -23.65 12.29 1.80
C LYS A 327 -23.53 12.48 3.31
N ALA A 328 -23.39 13.73 3.73
CA ALA A 328 -23.32 14.13 5.13
C ALA A 328 -24.67 13.97 5.85
#